data_AF-A0AAV4D123-F1
#
_entry.id   AF-A0AAV4D123-F1
#
_cell.length_a   1.000
_cell.length_b   1.000
_cell.length_c   1.000
_cell.angle_alpha   90.00
_cell.angle_beta   90.00
_cell.angle_gamma   90.00
#
_symmetry.space_group_name_H-M   'P 1'
#
loop_
_entity.id
_entity.type
_entity.pdbx_description
1 polymer ?
#
loop_
_entity_poly.entity_id
_entity_poly.type
_entity_poly.pdbx_seq_one_letter_code
_entity_poly.pdbx_strand_id
1 'polypeptide(L)'
;MGVSINFSFKSMMKQGWGALKITWRLVWRATRLFAIGFMLGTHHYQADLPKVRVMGVLQRLALTYLISSLVHYCFFRKFDSHQDRKWAPLRDVVLYLPEWGTNLAILAIHLGIVYALPVPGCPVGYIGPGGLSEGGQYWNCTGGATQYVDSILLGYEHMYKWPTPQEIYHTSVPFDPEGLLATLGCVFLCFLGIQCGRIIQIFQDHKQRVVRFLAWAAILGALAAFFTKCSQNDGWIPPNKNLWSLSYTLISACFAFILLSALYVLTDVLNIWQGQPFIYPDKVPDDDDDDDDDDDDDDDDDDDDD
;
A
#
# COMPACT_ATOMS: atom_id res chain seq x y z
N MET A 1 -0.20 -2.64 4.55
CA MET A 1 -1.30 -1.69 4.86
C MET A 1 -2.53 -1.88 3.97
N GLY A 2 -2.41 -1.95 2.64
CA GLY A 2 -3.56 -2.09 1.74
C GLY A 2 -4.49 -3.27 2.06
N VAL A 3 -3.95 -4.47 2.25
CA VAL A 3 -4.74 -5.68 2.59
C VAL A 3 -5.57 -5.46 3.87
N SER A 4 -4.95 -4.91 4.91
CA SER A 4 -5.63 -4.65 6.20
C SER A 4 -6.74 -3.60 6.13
N ILE A 5 -6.70 -2.68 5.15
CA ILE A 5 -7.76 -1.70 4.94
C ILE A 5 -9.07 -2.43 4.59
N ASN A 6 -9.06 -3.35 3.62
CA ASN A 6 -10.27 -4.11 3.25
C ASN A 6 -10.87 -4.87 4.43
N PHE A 7 -10.05 -5.54 5.24
CA PHE A 7 -10.54 -6.28 6.40
C PHE A 7 -11.14 -5.35 7.46
N SER A 8 -10.49 -4.21 7.71
CA SER A 8 -11.01 -3.20 8.62
C SER A 8 -12.35 -2.64 8.15
N PHE A 9 -12.51 -2.35 6.86
CA PHE A 9 -13.76 -1.84 6.31
C PHE A 9 -14.87 -2.89 6.35
N LYS A 10 -14.60 -4.13 5.94
CA LYS A 10 -15.56 -5.25 6.06
C LYS A 10 -16.08 -5.39 7.50
N SER A 11 -15.19 -5.31 8.49
CA SER A 11 -15.55 -5.35 9.91
C SER A 11 -16.43 -4.15 10.34
N MET A 12 -16.05 -2.93 9.98
CA MET A 12 -16.82 -1.71 10.33
C MET A 12 -18.22 -1.70 9.71
N MET A 13 -18.34 -2.24 8.50
CA MET A 13 -19.62 -2.32 7.79
C MET A 13 -20.54 -3.39 8.36
N LYS A 14 -19.99 -4.54 8.77
CA LYS A 14 -20.74 -5.58 9.52
C LYS A 14 -21.29 -5.02 10.84
N GLN A 15 -20.55 -4.13 11.48
CA GLN A 15 -20.97 -3.47 12.72
C GLN A 15 -21.90 -2.26 12.51
N GLY A 16 -22.28 -1.93 11.25
CA GLY A 16 -23.23 -0.85 10.96
C GLY A 16 -22.74 0.56 11.32
N TRP A 17 -21.43 0.83 11.27
CA TRP A 17 -20.91 2.13 11.66
C TRP A 17 -21.40 3.26 10.74
N GLY A 18 -21.80 4.39 11.33
CA GLY A 18 -22.16 5.60 10.58
C GLY A 18 -20.96 6.26 9.88
N ALA A 19 -21.24 7.02 8.82
CA ALA A 19 -20.24 7.67 7.97
C ALA A 19 -19.24 8.53 8.76
N LEU A 20 -19.77 9.41 9.62
CA LEU A 20 -18.95 10.31 10.45
C LEU A 20 -18.02 9.55 11.40
N LYS A 21 -18.49 8.43 11.96
CA LYS A 21 -17.70 7.59 12.88
C LYS A 21 -16.55 6.91 12.15
N ILE A 22 -16.77 6.46 10.91
CA ILE A 22 -15.74 5.85 10.07
C ILE A 22 -14.69 6.90 9.71
N THR A 23 -15.09 8.04 9.14
CA THR A 23 -14.14 9.08 8.71
C THR A 23 -13.34 9.63 9.89
N TRP A 24 -13.96 9.87 11.04
CA TRP A 24 -13.27 10.28 12.27
C TRP A 24 -12.23 9.25 12.71
N ARG A 25 -12.55 7.95 12.69
CA ARG A 25 -11.59 6.89 13.05
C ARG A 25 -10.38 6.86 12.12
N LEU A 26 -10.59 7.04 10.81
CA LEU A 26 -9.52 7.09 9.81
C LEU A 26 -8.59 8.27 10.07
N VAL A 27 -9.16 9.47 10.22
CA VAL A 27 -8.40 10.70 10.52
C VAL A 27 -7.65 10.54 11.83
N TRP A 28 -8.31 10.13 12.91
CA TRP A 28 -7.69 9.97 14.22
C TRP A 28 -6.56 8.93 14.25
N ARG A 29 -6.64 7.88 13.43
CA ARG A 29 -5.55 6.91 13.28
C ARG A 29 -4.38 7.52 12.52
N ALA A 30 -4.65 8.23 11.42
CA ALA A 30 -3.61 8.91 10.63
C ALA A 30 -2.91 9.99 11.46
N THR A 31 -3.66 10.83 12.19
CA THR A 31 -3.12 11.89 13.05
C THR A 31 -2.23 11.33 14.15
N ARG A 32 -2.64 10.25 14.84
CA ARG A 32 -1.80 9.60 15.87
C ARG A 32 -0.51 9.04 15.29
N LEU A 33 -0.57 8.37 14.13
CA LEU A 33 0.62 7.83 13.47
C LEU A 33 1.57 8.95 13.01
N PHE A 34 1.00 10.05 12.48
CA PHE A 34 1.75 11.24 12.10
C PHE A 34 2.41 11.90 13.30
N ALA A 35 1.69 12.09 14.41
CA ALA A 35 2.19 12.70 15.63
C ALA A 35 3.32 11.87 16.26
N ILE A 36 3.16 10.54 16.35
CA ILE A 36 4.22 9.64 16.81
C ILE A 36 5.46 9.76 15.91
N GLY A 37 5.27 9.76 14.60
CA GLY A 37 6.36 9.94 13.64
C GLY A 37 7.08 11.28 13.79
N PHE A 38 6.33 12.35 14.01
CA PHE A 38 6.88 13.69 14.23
C PHE A 38 7.68 13.74 15.53
N MET A 39 7.14 13.24 16.64
CA MET A 39 7.83 13.22 17.94
C MET A 39 9.14 12.42 17.90
N LEU A 40 9.14 11.27 17.21
CA LEU A 40 10.36 10.47 17.02
C LEU A 40 11.39 11.18 16.12
N GLY A 41 10.94 11.87 15.08
CA GLY A 41 11.81 12.64 14.19
C GLY A 41 12.51 13.81 14.89
N THR A 42 11.81 14.48 15.82
CA THR A 42 12.35 15.60 16.59
C THR A 42 13.35 15.14 17.67
N HIS A 43 13.28 13.90 18.14
CA HIS A 43 14.15 13.39 19.21
C HIS A 43 15.64 13.29 18.81
N HIS A 44 15.94 13.16 17.52
CA HIS A 44 17.33 13.02 17.04
C HIS A 44 18.06 14.35 16.78
N TYR A 45 17.33 15.47 16.69
CA TYR A 45 17.91 16.78 16.47
C TYR A 45 17.85 17.58 17.78
N GLN A 46 18.92 18.30 18.11
CA GLN A 46 18.84 19.37 19.11
C GLN A 46 17.66 20.26 18.73
N ALA A 47 16.82 20.65 19.69
CA ALA A 47 15.45 21.16 19.53
C ALA A 47 15.33 22.53 18.79
N ASP A 48 15.94 22.65 17.62
CA ASP A 48 15.80 23.73 16.67
C ASP A 48 14.54 23.47 15.82
N LEU A 49 13.39 23.86 16.36
CA LEU A 49 12.10 23.88 15.65
C LEU A 49 12.16 24.46 14.22
N PRO A 50 13.00 25.47 13.90
CA PRO A 50 13.11 25.99 12.53
C PRO A 50 13.72 25.02 11.51
N LYS A 51 14.47 23.99 11.95
CA LYS A 51 15.19 23.05 11.08
C LYS A 51 14.66 21.62 11.20
N VAL A 52 13.51 21.44 11.85
CA VAL A 52 12.95 20.11 12.07
C VAL A 52 12.45 19.53 10.75
N ARG A 53 12.82 18.28 10.46
CA ARG A 53 12.31 17.56 9.28
C ARG A 53 10.84 17.21 9.49
N VAL A 54 9.98 17.65 8.57
CA VAL A 54 8.52 17.47 8.70
C VAL A 54 8.07 16.12 8.16
N MET A 55 8.61 15.68 7.03
CA MET A 55 8.29 14.39 6.42
C MET A 55 9.21 13.27 6.89
N GLY A 56 8.67 12.06 6.98
CA GLY A 56 9.37 10.85 7.37
C GLY A 56 8.54 9.62 7.07
N VAL A 57 9.10 8.44 7.32
CA VAL A 57 8.46 7.17 6.93
C VAL A 57 7.08 7.01 7.57
N LEU A 58 6.95 7.31 8.87
CA LEU A 58 5.67 7.18 9.58
C LEU A 58 4.63 8.19 9.09
N GLN A 59 5.05 9.42 8.80
CA GLN A 59 4.22 10.47 8.25
C GLN A 59 3.73 10.09 6.84
N ARG A 60 4.61 9.60 5.97
CA ARG A 60 4.25 9.10 4.64
C ARG A 60 3.24 7.96 4.73
N LEU A 61 3.46 6.99 5.62
CA LEU A 61 2.54 5.88 5.83
C LEU A 61 1.17 6.36 6.34
N ALA A 62 1.14 7.38 7.22
CA ALA A 62 -0.09 8.00 7.72
C ALA A 62 -0.89 8.68 6.61
N LEU A 63 -0.23 9.51 5.79
CA LEU A 63 -0.86 10.21 4.66
C LEU A 63 -1.35 9.22 3.60
N THR A 64 -0.51 8.25 3.23
CA THR A 64 -0.86 7.18 2.29
C THR A 64 -2.08 6.41 2.79
N TYR A 65 -2.10 6.02 4.07
CA TYR A 65 -3.23 5.33 4.68
C TYR A 65 -4.51 6.17 4.62
N LEU A 66 -4.43 7.46 4.96
CA LEU A 66 -5.57 8.36 4.96
C LEU A 66 -6.17 8.51 3.56
N ILE A 67 -5.35 8.82 2.56
CA ILE A 67 -5.78 9.00 1.17
C ILE A 67 -6.38 7.70 0.63
N SER A 68 -5.66 6.58 0.73
CA SER A 68 -6.16 5.29 0.24
C SER A 68 -7.44 4.84 0.95
N SER A 69 -7.56 5.06 2.26
CA SER A 69 -8.76 4.69 3.02
C SER A 69 -9.97 5.56 2.67
N LEU A 70 -9.77 6.86 2.43
CA LEU A 70 -10.84 7.76 2.00
C LEU A 70 -11.34 7.41 0.60
N VAL A 71 -10.42 7.19 -0.34
CA VAL A 71 -10.75 6.74 -1.70
C VAL A 71 -11.51 5.41 -1.63
N HIS A 72 -10.99 4.45 -0.87
CA HIS A 72 -11.65 3.15 -0.69
C HIS A 72 -13.05 3.30 -0.08
N TYR A 73 -13.22 4.16 0.93
CA TYR A 73 -14.50 4.42 1.57
C TYR A 73 -15.54 4.98 0.59
N CYS A 74 -15.16 5.96 -0.23
CA CYS A 74 -16.06 6.60 -1.20
C CYS A 74 -16.63 5.60 -2.24
N PHE A 75 -15.87 4.57 -2.59
CA PHE A 75 -16.26 3.57 -3.59
C PHE A 75 -16.58 2.20 -3.00
N PHE A 76 -16.62 2.08 -1.67
CA PHE A 76 -16.91 0.82 -0.99
C PHE A 76 -18.38 0.42 -1.20
N ARG A 77 -18.62 -0.74 -1.82
CA ARG A 77 -19.97 -1.31 -1.97
C ARG A 77 -20.30 -2.26 -0.82
N LYS A 78 -21.50 -2.11 -0.24
CA LYS A 78 -21.96 -2.78 0.99
C LYS A 78 -22.21 -4.28 0.85
N PHE A 79 -22.68 -4.76 -0.29
CA PHE A 79 -23.03 -6.16 -0.51
C PHE A 79 -23.20 -6.38 -2.00
N ASP A 80 -22.60 -7.43 -2.54
CA ASP A 80 -22.92 -7.90 -3.89
C ASP A 80 -23.68 -9.22 -3.78
N SER A 81 -24.84 -9.29 -4.43
CA SER A 81 -25.55 -10.54 -4.66
C SER A 81 -24.69 -11.48 -5.51
N HIS A 82 -24.47 -12.72 -5.06
CA HIS A 82 -23.61 -13.73 -5.71
C HIS A 82 -24.15 -14.28 -7.03
N GLN A 83 -25.20 -13.67 -7.61
CA GLN A 83 -26.08 -14.34 -8.56
C GLN A 83 -25.57 -14.39 -10.03
N ASP A 84 -24.68 -13.48 -10.48
CA ASP A 84 -24.34 -13.39 -11.91
C ASP A 84 -23.00 -14.04 -12.28
N ARG A 85 -23.09 -15.26 -12.83
CA ARG A 85 -21.95 -16.15 -13.16
C ARG A 85 -21.13 -15.73 -14.39
N LYS A 86 -21.62 -14.80 -15.23
CA LYS A 86 -21.00 -14.46 -16.53
C LYS A 86 -19.73 -13.61 -16.43
N TRP A 87 -19.57 -12.78 -15.38
CA TRP A 87 -18.41 -11.88 -15.20
C TRP A 87 -17.52 -12.24 -14.00
N ALA A 88 -17.71 -13.44 -13.43
CA ALA A 88 -16.95 -13.93 -12.27
C ALA A 88 -15.42 -13.78 -12.35
N PRO A 89 -14.73 -13.93 -13.51
CA PRO A 89 -13.28 -13.79 -13.56
C PRO A 89 -12.76 -12.34 -13.48
N LEU A 90 -13.54 -11.35 -13.94
CA LEU A 90 -13.14 -9.93 -13.96
C LEU A 90 -13.91 -9.07 -12.96
N ARG A 91 -14.79 -9.68 -12.16
CA ARG A 91 -15.68 -8.98 -11.22
C ARG A 91 -14.92 -8.12 -10.21
N ASP A 92 -13.74 -8.55 -9.76
CA ASP A 92 -12.91 -7.82 -8.81
C ASP A 92 -12.33 -6.51 -9.38
N VAL A 93 -12.27 -6.37 -10.71
CA VAL A 93 -11.81 -5.16 -11.40
C VAL A 93 -12.99 -4.33 -11.90
N VAL A 94 -13.97 -4.95 -12.56
CA VAL A 94 -15.11 -4.26 -13.18
C VAL A 94 -15.99 -3.57 -12.14
N LEU A 95 -16.24 -4.23 -11.00
CA LEU A 95 -17.09 -3.65 -9.95
C LEU A 95 -16.44 -2.42 -9.29
N TYR A 96 -15.12 -2.46 -9.14
CA TYR A 96 -14.32 -1.40 -8.51
C TYR A 96 -13.64 -0.50 -9.53
N LEU A 97 -14.15 -0.47 -10.77
CA LEU A 97 -13.62 0.37 -11.83
C LEU A 97 -13.57 1.87 -11.47
N PRO A 98 -14.56 2.45 -10.74
CA PRO A 98 -14.46 3.83 -10.27
C PRO A 98 -13.28 4.05 -9.30
N GLU A 99 -12.99 3.08 -8.44
CA GLU A 99 -11.86 3.16 -7.52
C GLU A 99 -10.52 3.00 -8.25
N TRP A 100 -10.46 2.11 -9.25
CA TRP A 100 -9.34 2.03 -10.17
C TRP A 100 -9.11 3.35 -10.90
N GLY A 101 -10.18 3.95 -11.46
CA GLY A 101 -10.11 5.21 -12.17
C GLY A 101 -9.56 6.35 -11.31
N THR A 102 -10.02 6.46 -10.05
CA THR A 102 -9.51 7.49 -9.13
C THR A 102 -8.05 7.28 -8.74
N ASN A 103 -7.61 6.05 -8.46
CA ASN A 103 -6.21 5.77 -8.14
C ASN A 103 -5.30 5.97 -9.36
N LEU A 104 -5.75 5.59 -10.57
CA LEU A 104 -5.03 5.85 -11.81
C LEU A 104 -4.97 7.34 -12.13
N ALA A 105 -6.02 8.12 -11.80
CA ALA A 105 -6.00 9.57 -11.92
C ALA A 105 -4.99 10.21 -10.97
N ILE A 106 -4.94 9.79 -9.69
CA ILE A 106 -3.93 10.26 -8.73
C ILE A 106 -2.52 9.92 -9.23
N LEU A 107 -2.32 8.72 -9.75
CA LEU A 107 -1.05 8.30 -10.33
C LEU A 107 -0.69 9.14 -11.57
N ALA A 108 -1.64 9.37 -12.48
CA ALA A 108 -1.42 10.18 -13.67
C ALA A 108 -1.08 11.64 -13.33
N ILE A 109 -1.71 12.21 -12.29
CA ILE A 109 -1.37 13.53 -11.77
C ILE A 109 0.06 13.54 -11.23
N HIS A 110 0.42 12.54 -10.42
CA HIS A 110 1.79 12.42 -9.89
C HIS A 110 2.82 12.32 -11.02
N LEU A 111 2.60 11.47 -12.02
CA LEU A 111 3.49 11.32 -13.18
C LEU A 111 3.54 12.60 -14.03
N GLY A 112 2.39 13.25 -14.22
CA GLY A 112 2.31 14.53 -14.93
C GLY A 112 3.16 15.60 -14.25
N ILE A 113 3.11 15.70 -12.92
CA ILE A 113 3.94 16.64 -12.16
C ILE A 113 5.43 16.25 -12.27
N VAL A 114 5.78 14.98 -12.09
CA VAL A 114 7.18 14.54 -12.12
C VAL A 114 7.84 14.73 -13.49
N TYR A 115 7.12 14.42 -14.58
CA TYR A 115 7.70 14.40 -15.93
C TYR A 115 7.40 15.64 -16.78
N ALA A 116 6.32 16.38 -16.52
CA ALA A 116 5.92 17.52 -17.35
C ALA A 116 6.20 18.89 -16.72
N LEU A 117 6.47 18.97 -15.42
CA LEU A 117 6.73 20.26 -14.75
C LEU A 117 8.12 20.80 -15.13
N PRO A 118 8.22 22.01 -15.74
CA PRO A 118 9.50 22.63 -16.01
C PRO A 118 10.10 23.19 -14.72
N VAL A 119 11.29 22.72 -14.36
CA VAL A 119 12.05 23.23 -13.21
C VAL A 119 13.13 24.19 -13.72
N PRO A 120 13.27 25.39 -13.13
CA PRO A 120 14.29 26.34 -13.56
C PRO A 120 15.70 25.74 -13.42
N GLY A 121 16.45 25.70 -14.52
CA GLY A 121 17.83 25.20 -14.55
C GLY A 121 17.98 23.69 -14.76
N CYS A 122 16.88 22.95 -14.95
CA CYS A 122 16.89 21.50 -15.17
C CYS A 122 16.11 21.12 -16.43
N PRO A 123 16.48 20.03 -17.13
CA PRO A 123 15.71 19.54 -18.26
C PRO A 123 14.35 19.00 -17.77
N VAL A 124 13.33 19.14 -18.61
CA VAL A 124 11.97 18.65 -18.30
C VAL A 124 12.02 17.13 -18.14
N GLY A 125 11.47 16.62 -17.04
CA GLY A 125 11.47 15.20 -16.72
C GLY A 125 12.77 14.65 -16.14
N TYR A 126 13.66 15.51 -15.64
CA TYR A 126 14.86 15.07 -14.93
C TYR A 126 14.52 14.30 -13.65
N ILE A 127 15.02 13.07 -13.54
CA ILE A 127 14.80 12.16 -12.40
C ILE A 127 16.12 11.66 -11.79
N GLY A 128 17.23 12.30 -12.19
CA GLY A 128 18.57 11.92 -11.79
C GLY A 128 18.97 12.48 -10.41
N PRO A 129 20.12 12.02 -9.90
CA PRO A 129 20.66 12.49 -8.63
C PRO A 129 21.23 13.91 -8.69
N GLY A 130 21.50 14.48 -9.86
CA GLY A 130 22.23 15.76 -9.99
C GLY A 130 23.70 15.63 -9.56
N GLY A 131 24.32 16.74 -9.16
CA GLY A 131 25.73 16.74 -8.72
C GLY A 131 26.69 16.31 -9.84
N LEU A 132 27.63 15.40 -9.53
CA LEU A 132 28.60 14.82 -10.48
C LEU A 132 27.98 13.91 -11.55
N SER A 133 26.68 13.63 -11.48
CA SER A 133 25.99 12.83 -12.47
C SER A 133 26.03 13.52 -13.85
N GLU A 134 26.12 12.73 -14.92
CA GLU A 134 26.20 13.21 -16.32
C GLU A 134 27.34 14.23 -16.54
N GLY A 135 28.47 14.04 -15.85
CA GLY A 135 29.63 14.91 -15.98
C GLY A 135 29.45 16.30 -15.33
N GLY A 136 28.48 16.46 -14.42
CA GLY A 136 28.28 17.70 -13.69
C GLY A 136 27.37 18.72 -14.37
N GLN A 137 26.70 18.35 -15.48
CA GLN A 137 25.86 19.27 -16.25
C GLN A 137 24.67 19.82 -15.44
N TYR A 138 24.10 19.02 -14.53
CA TYR A 138 22.89 19.35 -13.78
C TYR A 138 23.13 19.32 -12.26
N TRP A 139 24.04 20.18 -11.80
CA TRP A 139 24.51 20.18 -10.40
C TRP A 139 23.39 20.38 -9.36
N ASN A 140 22.50 21.35 -9.57
CA ASN A 140 21.44 21.73 -8.63
C ASN A 140 20.08 21.06 -8.89
N CYS A 141 20.06 19.97 -9.67
CA CYS A 141 18.82 19.34 -10.14
C CYS A 141 18.44 18.05 -9.38
N THR A 142 18.98 17.82 -8.18
CA THR A 142 18.75 16.59 -7.41
C THR A 142 17.27 16.28 -7.24
N GLY A 143 16.80 15.18 -7.87
CA GLY A 143 15.39 14.75 -7.80
C GLY A 143 14.40 15.59 -8.63
N GLY A 144 14.88 16.58 -9.40
CA GLY A 144 14.11 17.35 -10.37
C GLY A 144 12.81 17.95 -9.82
N ALA A 145 11.70 17.69 -10.50
CA ALA A 145 10.38 18.23 -10.15
C ALA A 145 9.91 17.83 -8.74
N THR A 146 10.29 16.64 -8.27
CA THR A 146 9.92 16.15 -6.92
C THR A 146 10.53 17.02 -5.84
N GLN A 147 11.82 17.30 -5.94
CA GLN A 147 12.52 18.19 -5.00
C GLN A 147 11.93 19.59 -5.03
N TYR A 148 11.69 20.11 -6.24
CA TYR A 148 11.20 21.47 -6.43
C TYR A 148 9.82 21.67 -5.77
N VAL A 149 8.87 20.77 -6.03
CA VAL A 149 7.52 20.84 -5.43
C VAL A 149 7.58 20.67 -3.92
N ASP A 150 8.33 19.68 -3.42
CA ASP A 150 8.44 19.44 -1.98
C ASP A 150 9.12 20.61 -1.26
N SER A 151 10.08 21.29 -1.88
CA SER A 151 10.73 22.47 -1.31
C SER A 151 9.82 23.69 -1.19
N ILE A 152 8.85 23.84 -2.10
CA ILE A 152 7.84 24.89 -2.04
C ILE A 152 6.81 24.59 -0.95
N LEU A 153 6.38 23.32 -0.84
CA LEU A 153 5.32 22.91 0.09
C LEU A 153 5.81 22.78 1.54
N LEU A 154 7.00 22.20 1.75
CA LEU A 154 7.56 21.94 3.07
C LEU A 154 8.54 23.04 3.52
N GLY A 155 9.19 23.72 2.57
CA GLY A 155 10.28 24.65 2.84
C GLY A 155 11.64 23.95 2.91
N TYR A 156 12.68 24.61 2.39
CA TYR A 156 14.05 24.05 2.34
C TYR A 156 14.62 23.62 3.70
N GLU A 157 14.29 24.33 4.77
CA GLU A 157 14.80 24.03 6.12
C GLU A 157 14.19 22.78 6.75
N HIS A 158 13.00 22.40 6.28
CA HIS A 158 12.21 21.28 6.80
C HIS A 158 12.39 19.99 5.99
N MET A 159 13.22 20.03 4.95
CA MET A 159 13.57 18.88 4.13
C MET A 159 14.78 18.12 4.67
N TYR A 160 14.94 16.89 4.21
CA TYR A 160 16.10 16.07 4.56
C TYR A 160 17.39 16.61 3.93
N LYS A 161 18.36 16.95 4.78
CA LYS A 161 19.62 17.61 4.39
C LYS A 161 20.73 16.67 3.95
N TRP A 162 20.60 15.37 4.21
CA TRP A 162 21.65 14.37 3.98
C TRP A 162 21.20 13.26 3.02
N PRO A 163 20.74 13.59 1.79
CA PRO A 163 20.17 12.59 0.89
C PRO A 163 21.26 11.62 0.40
N THR A 164 20.91 10.37 0.14
CA THR A 164 21.86 9.33 -0.32
C THR A 164 22.69 9.70 -1.57
N PRO A 165 22.17 10.44 -2.57
CA PRO A 165 22.97 10.94 -3.67
C PRO A 165 24.13 11.86 -3.26
N GLN A 166 24.09 12.48 -2.08
CA GLN A 166 25.13 13.39 -1.62
C GLN A 166 26.48 12.69 -1.40
N GLU A 167 26.47 11.46 -0.90
CA GLU A 167 27.70 10.70 -0.63
C GLU A 167 28.44 10.32 -1.91
N ILE A 168 27.72 10.04 -2.99
CA ILE A 168 28.29 9.54 -4.25
C ILE A 168 28.47 10.65 -5.28
N TYR A 169 27.49 11.56 -5.38
CA TYR A 169 27.43 12.59 -6.42
C TYR A 169 27.72 14.01 -5.89
N HIS A 170 28.03 14.16 -4.60
CA HIS A 170 28.35 15.46 -3.98
C HIS A 170 27.28 16.53 -4.20
N THR A 171 26.01 16.13 -4.14
CA THR A 171 24.87 17.04 -4.33
C THR A 171 24.79 18.08 -3.22
N SER A 172 24.47 19.32 -3.58
CA SER A 172 24.35 20.44 -2.63
C SER A 172 22.91 20.72 -2.17
N VAL A 173 21.92 20.18 -2.89
CA VAL A 173 20.50 20.48 -2.70
C VAL A 173 19.86 19.43 -1.75
N PRO A 174 19.07 19.86 -0.74
CA PRO A 174 18.35 18.93 0.12
C PRO A 174 17.25 18.20 -0.66
N PHE A 175 17.10 16.90 -0.39
CA PHE A 175 16.13 16.04 -1.07
C PHE A 175 15.49 15.07 -0.08
N ASP A 176 14.16 15.04 -0.05
CA ASP A 176 13.41 14.15 0.85
C ASP A 176 12.81 12.95 0.08
N PRO A 177 13.31 11.71 0.27
CA PRO A 177 12.71 10.52 -0.36
C PRO A 177 11.30 10.17 0.20
N GLU A 178 10.93 10.80 1.32
CA GLU A 178 9.65 10.65 2.00
C GLU A 178 8.72 11.85 1.76
N GLY A 179 9.06 12.70 0.78
CA GLY A 179 8.33 13.92 0.46
C GLY A 179 6.86 13.73 0.06
N LEU A 180 6.13 14.84 -0.03
CA LEU A 180 4.70 14.84 -0.29
C LEU A 180 4.39 14.33 -1.71
N LEU A 181 5.19 14.74 -2.70
CA LEU A 181 4.96 14.30 -4.07
C LEU A 181 5.21 12.78 -4.21
N ALA A 182 6.28 12.26 -3.59
CA ALA A 182 6.58 10.82 -3.57
C ALA A 182 5.48 10.00 -2.84
N THR A 183 4.81 10.59 -1.85
CA THR A 183 3.69 9.97 -1.14
C THR A 183 2.54 9.59 -2.09
N LEU A 184 2.29 10.37 -3.15
CA LEU A 184 1.26 10.04 -4.14
C LEU A 184 1.57 8.73 -4.90
N GLY A 185 2.86 8.45 -5.18
CA GLY A 185 3.28 7.16 -5.73
C GLY A 185 3.02 6.00 -4.76
N CYS A 186 3.25 6.22 -3.46
CA CYS A 186 2.96 5.22 -2.42
C CYS A 186 1.46 4.93 -2.26
N VAL A 187 0.56 5.88 -2.56
CA VAL A 187 -0.90 5.66 -2.59
C VAL A 187 -1.25 4.57 -3.61
N PHE A 188 -0.61 4.58 -4.78
CA PHE A 188 -0.82 3.54 -5.79
C PHE A 188 -0.33 2.17 -5.32
N LEU A 189 0.85 2.08 -4.68
CA LEU A 189 1.30 0.81 -4.09
C LEU A 189 0.33 0.30 -3.01
N CYS A 190 -0.16 1.19 -2.14
CA CYS A 190 -1.12 0.85 -1.11
C CYS A 190 -2.42 0.32 -1.73
N PHE A 191 -2.88 0.94 -2.82
CA PHE A 191 -4.04 0.51 -3.60
C PHE A 191 -3.85 -0.89 -4.21
N LEU A 192 -2.67 -1.23 -4.76
CA LEU A 192 -2.40 -2.61 -5.20
C LEU A 192 -2.53 -3.62 -4.04
N GLY A 193 -2.13 -3.21 -2.84
CA GLY A 193 -2.38 -3.99 -1.62
C GLY A 193 -3.87 -4.08 -1.26
N ILE A 194 -4.68 -3.05 -1.54
CA ILE A 194 -6.14 -3.12 -1.39
C ILE A 194 -6.70 -4.13 -2.40
N GLN A 195 -6.25 -4.14 -3.66
CA GLN A 195 -6.69 -5.15 -4.63
C GLN A 195 -6.38 -6.56 -4.15
N CYS A 196 -5.21 -6.77 -3.56
CA CYS A 196 -4.86 -8.04 -2.93
C CYS A 196 -5.85 -8.46 -1.83
N GLY A 197 -6.22 -7.55 -0.93
CA GLY A 197 -7.17 -7.83 0.14
C GLY A 197 -8.56 -8.20 -0.40
N ARG A 198 -8.98 -7.62 -1.52
CA ARG A 198 -10.24 -7.97 -2.18
C ARG A 198 -10.24 -9.38 -2.73
N ILE A 199 -9.16 -9.79 -3.38
CA ILE A 199 -9.03 -11.16 -3.92
C ILE A 199 -9.28 -12.18 -2.81
N ILE A 200 -8.70 -11.96 -1.63
CA ILE A 200 -8.89 -12.84 -0.46
C ILE A 200 -10.36 -12.85 -0.01
N GLN A 201 -11.02 -11.69 0.00
CA GLN A 201 -12.40 -11.57 0.49
C GLN A 201 -13.46 -12.09 -0.48
N ILE A 202 -13.25 -11.95 -1.79
CA ILE A 202 -14.20 -12.31 -2.84
C ILE A 202 -14.10 -13.79 -3.18
N PHE A 203 -12.88 -14.30 -3.38
CA PHE A 203 -12.67 -15.69 -3.77
C PHE A 203 -12.47 -16.52 -2.51
N GLN A 204 -13.29 -17.54 -2.31
CA GLN A 204 -13.16 -18.46 -1.18
C GLN A 204 -12.19 -19.61 -1.49
N ASP A 205 -12.12 -20.03 -2.76
CA ASP A 205 -11.25 -21.12 -3.20
C ASP A 205 -9.77 -20.75 -3.20
N HIS A 206 -8.94 -21.60 -2.57
CA HIS A 206 -7.48 -21.43 -2.53
C HIS A 206 -6.85 -21.35 -3.93
N LYS A 207 -7.25 -22.24 -4.84
CA LYS A 207 -6.74 -22.26 -6.23
C LYS A 207 -7.01 -20.95 -6.95
N GLN A 208 -8.21 -20.38 -6.79
CA GLN A 208 -8.59 -19.12 -7.43
C GLN A 208 -7.80 -17.92 -6.88
N ARG A 209 -7.52 -17.90 -5.57
CA ARG A 209 -6.69 -16.87 -4.93
C ARG A 209 -5.27 -16.87 -5.49
N VAL A 210 -4.63 -18.04 -5.47
CA VAL A 210 -3.24 -18.22 -5.93
C VAL A 210 -3.08 -17.87 -7.41
N VAL A 211 -3.97 -18.39 -8.27
CA VAL A 211 -3.93 -18.07 -9.71
C VAL A 211 -4.05 -16.55 -9.94
N ARG A 212 -4.90 -15.86 -9.17
CA ARG A 212 -5.02 -14.39 -9.28
C ARG A 212 -3.81 -13.65 -8.76
N PHE A 213 -3.21 -14.05 -7.64
CA PHE A 213 -1.98 -13.41 -7.16
C PHE A 213 -0.86 -13.53 -8.19
N LEU A 214 -0.69 -14.70 -8.80
CA LEU A 214 0.28 -14.93 -9.86
C LEU A 214 -0.08 -14.15 -11.14
N ALA A 215 -1.35 -14.06 -11.51
CA ALA A 215 -1.78 -13.24 -12.64
C ALA A 215 -1.46 -11.75 -12.43
N TRP A 216 -1.74 -11.21 -11.24
CA TRP A 216 -1.38 -9.84 -10.88
C TRP A 216 0.14 -9.63 -10.86
N ALA A 217 0.90 -10.57 -10.31
CA ALA A 217 2.36 -10.52 -10.38
C ALA A 217 2.86 -10.49 -11.83
N ALA A 218 2.34 -11.34 -12.70
CA ALA A 218 2.71 -11.38 -14.12
C ALA A 218 2.37 -10.07 -14.84
N ILE A 219 1.17 -9.51 -14.62
CA ILE A 219 0.74 -8.24 -15.23
C ILE A 219 1.64 -7.08 -14.77
N LEU A 220 1.85 -6.96 -13.46
CA LEU A 220 2.68 -5.90 -12.89
C LEU A 220 4.15 -6.03 -13.31
N GLY A 221 4.66 -7.27 -13.38
CA GLY A 221 5.99 -7.58 -13.88
C GLY A 221 6.16 -7.24 -15.36
N ALA A 222 5.17 -7.55 -16.20
CA ALA A 222 5.19 -7.20 -17.62
C ALA A 222 5.14 -5.68 -17.83
N LEU A 223 4.29 -4.96 -17.08
CA LEU A 223 4.24 -3.50 -17.13
C LEU A 223 5.57 -2.88 -16.65
N ALA A 224 6.16 -3.41 -15.58
CA ALA A 224 7.48 -2.98 -15.11
C ALA A 224 8.58 -3.22 -16.16
N ALA A 225 8.59 -4.39 -16.78
CA ALA A 225 9.53 -4.74 -17.85
C ALA A 225 9.36 -3.81 -19.06
N PHE A 226 8.11 -3.47 -19.41
CA PHE A 226 7.80 -2.52 -20.48
C PHE A 226 8.37 -1.13 -20.19
N PHE A 227 8.13 -0.58 -18.99
CA PHE A 227 8.64 0.76 -18.64
C PHE A 227 10.16 0.82 -18.48
N THR A 228 10.78 -0.27 -18.03
CA THR A 228 12.24 -0.35 -17.85
C THR A 228 12.99 -0.80 -19.10
N LYS A 229 12.29 -1.29 -20.14
CA LYS A 229 12.89 -2.03 -21.28
C LYS A 229 13.80 -3.18 -20.84
N CYS A 230 13.55 -3.75 -19.67
CA CYS A 230 14.44 -4.72 -19.01
C CYS A 230 15.89 -4.22 -18.81
N SER A 231 16.13 -2.90 -18.86
CA SER A 231 17.41 -2.26 -18.53
C SER A 231 17.27 -1.49 -17.21
N GLN A 232 18.37 -1.39 -16.46
CA GLN A 232 18.39 -0.64 -15.22
C GLN A 232 18.33 0.88 -15.47
N ASN A 233 18.95 1.37 -16.56
CA ASN A 233 19.17 2.80 -16.77
C ASN A 233 18.54 3.35 -18.07
N ASP A 234 18.30 2.52 -19.09
CA ASP A 234 17.87 2.99 -20.43
C ASP A 234 16.34 2.88 -20.67
N GLY A 235 15.59 2.61 -19.60
CA GLY A 235 14.14 2.55 -19.61
C GLY A 235 13.50 3.92 -19.81
N TRP A 236 12.21 3.93 -20.16
CA TRP A 236 11.43 5.18 -20.21
C TRP A 236 11.26 5.76 -18.80
N ILE A 237 11.05 4.87 -17.82
CA ILE A 237 11.01 5.18 -16.41
C ILE A 237 11.95 4.19 -15.71
N PRO A 238 13.22 4.54 -15.45
CA PRO A 238 14.13 3.68 -14.71
C PRO A 238 13.66 3.51 -13.26
N PRO A 239 13.92 2.34 -12.64
CA PRO A 239 13.54 2.09 -11.26
C PRO A 239 14.39 2.92 -10.31
N ASN A 240 13.80 3.96 -9.74
CA ASN A 240 14.39 4.81 -8.70
C ASN A 240 13.65 4.65 -7.37
N LYS A 241 14.38 4.18 -6.35
CA LYS A 241 13.88 3.98 -4.97
C LYS A 241 13.65 5.31 -4.24
N ASN A 242 14.54 6.28 -4.42
CA ASN A 242 14.48 7.56 -3.73
C ASN A 242 13.30 8.43 -4.21
N LEU A 243 12.93 8.31 -5.48
CA LEU A 243 11.78 9.00 -6.07
C LEU A 243 10.47 8.21 -5.98
N TRP A 244 10.50 6.96 -5.49
CA TRP A 244 9.34 6.07 -5.56
C TRP A 244 8.74 5.97 -6.98
N SER A 245 9.61 5.85 -7.98
CA SER A 245 9.22 5.80 -9.40
C SER A 245 8.16 4.72 -9.68
N LEU A 246 7.35 4.92 -10.73
CA LEU A 246 6.32 3.95 -11.13
C LEU A 246 6.91 2.55 -11.37
N SER A 247 8.01 2.46 -12.12
CA SER A 247 8.66 1.17 -12.38
C SER A 247 9.12 0.49 -11.10
N TYR A 248 9.72 1.22 -10.16
CA TYR A 248 10.09 0.67 -8.85
C TYR A 248 8.86 0.16 -8.07
N THR A 249 7.76 0.92 -8.11
CA THR A 249 6.49 0.56 -7.46
C THR A 249 5.90 -0.72 -8.05
N LEU A 250 5.88 -0.85 -9.38
CA LEU A 250 5.36 -2.05 -10.07
C LEU A 250 6.22 -3.29 -9.79
N ILE A 251 7.55 -3.14 -9.80
CA ILE A 251 8.49 -4.22 -9.45
C ILE A 251 8.27 -4.68 -8.01
N SER A 252 8.22 -3.72 -7.07
CA SER A 252 8.01 -4.02 -5.65
C SER A 252 6.67 -4.72 -5.41
N ALA A 253 5.61 -4.28 -6.08
CA ALA A 253 4.30 -4.93 -6.00
C ALA A 253 4.32 -6.34 -6.59
N CYS A 254 4.97 -6.55 -7.74
CA CYS A 254 5.13 -7.87 -8.35
C CYS A 254 5.78 -8.87 -7.38
N PHE A 255 6.95 -8.52 -6.82
CA PHE A 255 7.62 -9.36 -5.83
C PHE A 255 6.77 -9.58 -4.58
N ALA A 256 6.03 -8.57 -4.12
CA ALA A 256 5.12 -8.72 -2.99
C ALA A 256 4.00 -9.72 -3.28
N PHE A 257 3.41 -9.72 -4.49
CA PHE A 257 2.39 -10.71 -4.88
C PHE A 257 2.95 -12.13 -5.00
N ILE A 258 4.16 -12.30 -5.55
CA ILE A 258 4.85 -13.60 -5.61
C ILE A 258 5.12 -14.12 -4.21
N LEU A 259 5.73 -13.29 -3.36
CA LEU A 259 6.04 -13.64 -1.98
C LEU A 259 4.77 -13.99 -1.20
N LEU A 260 3.72 -13.18 -1.34
CA LEU A 260 2.44 -13.46 -0.70
C LEU A 260 1.83 -14.76 -1.21
N SER A 261 1.88 -15.03 -2.51
CA SER A 261 1.40 -16.29 -3.08
C SER A 261 2.15 -17.50 -2.51
N ALA A 262 3.47 -17.40 -2.35
CA ALA A 262 4.29 -18.46 -1.76
C ALA A 262 3.95 -18.67 -0.28
N LEU A 263 3.88 -17.59 0.50
CA LEU A 263 3.51 -17.65 1.91
C LEU A 263 2.09 -18.18 2.11
N TYR A 264 1.13 -17.75 1.28
CA TYR A 264 -0.25 -18.23 1.32
C TYR A 264 -0.36 -19.74 1.08
N VAL A 265 0.39 -20.28 0.10
CA VAL A 265 0.42 -21.73 -0.12
C VAL A 265 1.07 -22.45 1.07
N LEU A 266 2.15 -21.90 1.62
CA LEU A 266 2.84 -22.50 2.76
C LEU A 266 1.97 -22.56 4.02
N THR A 267 1.23 -21.48 4.32
CA THR A 267 0.41 -21.37 5.53
C THR A 267 -0.98 -21.97 5.37
N ASP A 268 -1.70 -21.64 4.30
CA ASP A 268 -3.15 -21.89 4.20
C ASP A 268 -3.48 -23.13 3.37
N VAL A 269 -2.56 -23.62 2.53
CA VAL A 269 -2.78 -24.82 1.69
C VAL A 269 -2.01 -26.01 2.24
N LEU A 270 -0.72 -25.82 2.52
CA LEU A 270 0.15 -26.89 3.00
C LEU A 270 0.16 -26.99 4.54
N ASN A 271 -0.34 -25.98 5.26
CA ASN A 271 -0.35 -25.91 6.73
C ASN A 271 1.03 -26.21 7.38
N ILE A 272 2.13 -25.99 6.64
CA ILE A 272 3.49 -26.28 7.12
C ILE A 272 3.90 -25.26 8.21
N TRP A 273 3.32 -24.06 8.16
CA TRP A 273 3.63 -22.99 9.09
C TRP A 273 2.36 -22.29 9.54
N GLN A 274 2.12 -22.27 10.87
CA GLN A 274 0.96 -21.59 11.47
C GLN A 274 1.19 -20.08 11.69
N GLY A 275 2.28 -19.51 11.15
CA GLY A 275 2.55 -18.06 11.18
C GLY A 275 3.08 -17.52 12.51
N GLN A 276 3.34 -18.37 13.51
CA GLN A 276 3.90 -17.97 14.80
C GLN A 276 5.43 -18.15 14.80
N PRO A 277 6.23 -17.16 15.25
CA PRO A 277 7.68 -17.29 15.35
C PRO A 277 8.13 -18.14 16.54
N PHE A 278 7.24 -18.48 17.48
CA PHE A 278 7.55 -19.28 18.65
C PHE A 278 6.39 -20.24 18.93
N ILE A 279 6.62 -21.54 18.74
CA ILE A 279 5.75 -22.58 19.28
C ILE A 279 6.04 -22.60 20.79
N TYR A 280 5.08 -22.22 21.63
CA TYR A 280 5.09 -22.69 23.01
C TYR A 280 4.55 -24.13 22.97
N PRO A 281 5.36 -25.15 23.32
CA PRO A 281 4.91 -26.52 23.35
C PRO A 281 4.15 -26.75 24.65
N ASP A 282 2.90 -26.30 24.71
CA ASP A 282 1.92 -26.76 25.70
C ASP A 282 0.59 -26.98 24.98
N LYS A 283 0.58 -27.97 24.09
CA LYS A 283 -0.66 -28.73 23.83
C LYS A 283 -0.56 -29.98 24.68
N VAL A 284 -1.28 -29.97 25.79
CA VAL A 284 -1.78 -31.20 26.43
C VAL A 284 -2.65 -31.89 25.37
N PRO A 285 -2.53 -33.22 25.16
CA PRO A 285 -3.44 -33.94 24.29
C PRO A 285 -4.86 -33.78 24.83
N ASP A 286 -5.80 -33.41 23.97
CA ASP A 286 -7.21 -33.65 24.24
C ASP A 286 -7.36 -35.18 24.19
N ASP A 287 -7.59 -35.80 25.34
CA ASP A 287 -7.99 -37.20 25.42
C ASP A 287 -9.42 -37.30 24.86
N ASP A 288 -9.51 -37.88 23.66
CA ASP A 288 -10.73 -38.51 23.14
C ASP A 288 -10.99 -39.77 23.99
N ASP A 289 -12.12 -39.82 24.69
CA ASP A 289 -12.85 -40.98 25.27
C ASP A 289 -14.11 -40.33 25.91
N ASP A 290 -15.38 -40.64 25.61
CA ASP A 290 -16.01 -41.82 25.04
C ASP A 290 -17.28 -41.41 24.28
N ASP A 291 -17.56 -42.22 23.26
CA ASP A 291 -18.74 -42.31 22.43
C ASP A 291 -20.01 -42.80 23.19
N ASP A 292 -21.09 -42.88 22.41
CA ASP A 292 -22.29 -43.72 22.54
C ASP A 292 -23.47 -43.06 23.25
N ASP A 293 -24.41 -42.48 22.49
CA ASP A 293 -25.50 -43.16 21.75
C ASP A 293 -26.66 -43.51 22.69
N ASP A 294 -27.80 -42.86 22.49
CA ASP A 294 -29.02 -43.56 22.05
C ASP A 294 -30.11 -42.53 21.73
N ASP A 295 -30.55 -42.64 20.47
CA ASP A 295 -31.72 -42.05 19.85
C ASP A 295 -33.03 -42.61 20.45
N ASP A 296 -34.14 -42.11 19.88
CA ASP A 296 -35.51 -42.61 19.94
C ASP A 296 -36.36 -42.08 21.12
N ASP A 297 -37.60 -41.64 20.96
CA ASP A 297 -38.46 -41.22 19.84
C ASP A 297 -39.80 -40.85 20.54
N ASP A 298 -40.63 -40.09 19.84
CA ASP A 298 -42.10 -40.10 19.91
C ASP A 298 -42.87 -39.44 21.09
N ASP A 299 -43.58 -38.39 20.67
CA ASP A 299 -45.05 -38.24 20.72
C ASP A 299 -45.78 -37.72 21.97
N ASP A 300 -46.44 -36.59 21.70
CA ASP A 300 -47.86 -36.31 21.90
C ASP A 300 -48.44 -35.91 23.27
N ASP A 301 -49.05 -34.72 23.20
CA ASP A 301 -50.41 -34.36 23.63
C ASP A 301 -50.73 -33.99 25.11
N ASP A 302 -51.24 -32.75 25.17
CA ASP A 302 -52.47 -32.28 25.82
C ASP A 302 -52.58 -32.05 27.34
N ASP A 303 -52.94 -30.78 27.62
CA ASP A 303 -54.01 -30.28 28.52
C ASP A 303 -54.03 -30.70 30.00
N ASP A 304 -53.83 -29.71 30.90
CA ASP A 304 -54.88 -29.12 31.76
C ASP A 304 -54.26 -28.22 32.85
N ASP A 305 -54.50 -26.90 32.76
CA ASP A 305 -54.32 -25.93 33.86
C ASP A 305 -55.60 -25.07 33.96
N ASP A 306 -56.26 -25.19 35.12
CA ASP A 306 -57.27 -24.35 35.82
C ASP A 306 -58.08 -23.24 35.09
#